data_AF-A0A819I7P4-F1
#
_entry.id   AF-A0A819I7P4-F1
#
_cell.length_a   1.000
_cell.length_b   1.000
_cell.length_c   1.000
_cell.angle_alpha   90.00
_cell.angle_beta   90.00
_cell.angle_gamma   90.00
#
_symmetry.space_group_name_H-M   'P 1'
#
loop_
_entity.id
_entity.type
_entity.pdbx_description
1 polymer ?
#
loop_
_entity_poly.entity_id
_entity_poly.type
_entity_poly.pdbx_seq_one_letter_code
_entity_poly.pdbx_strand_id
1 'polypeptide(L)'
;MGCCKSSLCIDTLYLHRSNSTRIFSSFTQAEIVQLATLLSKIPDHCQEAIINLPARKLLNLYQYHLMALHHGLQREWLLAVSCEQHVINGLQALMPTEKDHYIFFHFYSVLSACFLALGEIQTAIEGLNITLAILLKYTPMDYETISNHYCHLANVYKIIQNWEAATQCITKAIEIARLSNDLDQEYMRILETNFQLIK
;
A
#
# COMPACT_ATOMS: atom_id res chain seq x y z
N MET A 1 21.06 33.31 18.54
CA MET A 1 20.77 33.95 17.24
C MET A 1 21.64 33.22 16.21
N GLY A 2 21.18 32.20 15.51
CA GLY A 2 20.14 32.15 14.48
C GLY A 2 20.86 31.90 13.14
N CYS A 3 20.52 30.99 12.23
CA CYS A 3 19.33 30.17 12.02
C CYS A 3 19.73 29.00 11.09
N CYS A 4 19.21 27.80 11.34
CA CYS A 4 19.22 26.69 10.39
C CYS A 4 18.46 27.07 9.11
N LYS A 5 19.01 26.78 7.93
CA LYS A 5 18.23 26.62 6.70
C LYS A 5 18.59 25.28 6.06
N SER A 6 17.94 24.23 6.55
CA SER A 6 17.70 23.00 5.80
C SER A 6 16.56 23.28 4.82
N SER A 7 16.87 23.76 3.61
CA SER A 7 15.93 23.63 2.50
C SER A 7 16.12 22.25 1.91
N LEU A 8 15.10 21.40 2.02
CA LEU A 8 14.94 20.22 1.19
C LEU A 8 15.09 20.63 -0.29
N CYS A 9 16.29 20.47 -0.85
CA CYS A 9 16.43 20.20 -2.26
C CYS A 9 15.98 18.74 -2.41
N ILE A 10 14.68 18.53 -2.61
CA ILE A 10 14.22 17.31 -3.28
C ILE A 10 14.89 17.38 -4.64
N ASP A 11 15.86 16.50 -4.87
CA ASP A 11 16.60 16.44 -6.11
C ASP A 11 15.61 16.40 -7.28
N THR A 12 15.63 17.49 -8.03
CA THR A 12 15.06 17.68 -9.37
C THR A 12 15.57 16.64 -10.38
N LEU A 13 16.44 15.72 -9.97
CA LEU A 13 17.07 14.70 -10.80
C LEU A 13 16.11 13.58 -11.24
N TYR A 14 15.07 13.23 -10.48
CA TYR A 14 14.06 12.26 -10.97
C TYR A 14 13.16 12.85 -12.06
N LEU A 15 12.97 14.18 -12.05
CA LEU A 15 12.16 14.89 -13.04
C LEU A 15 12.94 15.23 -14.33
N HIS A 16 14.28 15.16 -14.31
CA HIS A 16 15.11 15.51 -15.48
C HIS A 16 15.39 14.36 -16.46
N ARG A 17 15.02 13.10 -16.15
CA ARG A 17 15.30 11.95 -17.04
C ARG A 17 14.29 11.71 -18.17
N SER A 18 13.11 12.30 -18.09
CA SER A 18 12.15 12.35 -19.20
C SER A 18 11.99 13.80 -19.66
N ASN A 19 11.57 14.04 -20.90
CA ASN A 19 11.31 15.37 -21.50
C ASN A 19 10.15 16.14 -20.79
N SER A 20 10.19 16.24 -19.46
CA SER A 20 9.07 16.55 -18.58
C SER A 20 9.09 17.97 -18.01
N THR A 21 10.17 18.74 -18.24
CA THR A 21 10.25 20.14 -17.81
C THR A 21 9.17 21.04 -18.41
N ARG A 22 8.51 20.64 -19.51
CA ARG A 22 7.34 21.33 -20.08
C ARG A 22 5.98 20.87 -19.54
N ILE A 23 5.89 19.70 -18.92
CA ILE A 23 4.60 19.12 -18.49
C ILE A 23 4.17 19.69 -17.13
N PHE A 24 5.11 20.08 -16.28
CA PHE A 24 4.84 20.57 -14.92
C PHE A 24 4.69 22.09 -14.79
N SER A 25 4.86 22.87 -15.86
CA SER A 25 4.73 24.34 -15.79
C SER A 25 3.31 24.81 -15.49
N SER A 26 2.30 23.96 -15.67
CA SER A 26 0.90 24.24 -15.36
C SER A 26 0.42 23.64 -14.03
N PHE A 27 1.29 22.99 -13.26
CA PHE A 27 0.94 22.35 -12.00
C PHE A 27 1.20 23.29 -10.83
N THR A 28 0.32 23.27 -9.83
CA THR A 28 0.57 23.99 -8.59
C THR A 28 1.65 23.29 -7.77
N GLN A 29 2.32 24.02 -6.87
CA GLN A 29 3.30 23.43 -5.96
C GLN A 29 2.71 22.27 -5.13
N ALA A 30 1.44 22.40 -4.72
CA ALA A 30 0.74 21.36 -3.97
C ALA A 30 0.57 20.07 -4.77
N GLU A 31 0.26 20.18 -6.06
CA GLU A 31 0.09 19.04 -6.96
C GLU A 31 1.41 18.30 -7.21
N ILE A 32 2.51 19.05 -7.33
CA ILE A 32 3.86 18.47 -7.46
C ILE A 32 4.21 17.67 -6.20
N VAL A 33 3.96 18.24 -5.01
CA VAL A 33 4.21 17.55 -3.74
C VAL A 33 3.34 16.30 -3.60
N GLN A 34 2.06 16.36 -3.97
CA GLN A 34 1.17 15.20 -3.94
C GLN A 34 1.64 14.08 -4.88
N LEU A 35 2.05 14.42 -6.10
CA LEU A 35 2.56 13.43 -7.05
C LEU A 35 3.86 12.80 -6.55
N ALA A 36 4.78 13.60 -6.02
CA ALA A 36 6.02 13.10 -5.42
C ALA A 36 5.74 12.17 -4.22
N THR A 37 4.75 12.52 -3.40
CA THR A 37 4.32 11.68 -2.25
C THR A 37 3.70 10.36 -2.70
N LEU A 38 2.95 10.35 -3.80
CA LEU A 38 2.43 9.11 -4.39
C LEU A 38 3.57 8.25 -4.94
N LEU A 39 4.48 8.85 -5.72
CA LEU A 39 5.59 8.11 -6.34
C LEU A 39 6.56 7.54 -5.32
N SER A 40 6.83 8.24 -4.22
CA SER A 40 7.72 7.73 -3.15
C SER A 40 7.17 6.48 -2.44
N LYS A 41 5.88 6.18 -2.59
CA LYS A 41 5.24 4.96 -2.07
C LYS A 41 5.28 3.79 -3.07
N ILE A 42 5.83 3.99 -4.27
CA ILE A 42 5.89 3.02 -5.36
C ILE A 42 7.37 2.70 -5.65
N PRO A 43 7.77 1.41 -5.73
CA PRO A 43 9.11 1.01 -6.11
C PRO A 43 9.52 1.67 -7.43
N ASP A 44 10.77 2.12 -7.51
CA ASP A 44 11.27 2.88 -8.66
C ASP A 44 11.03 2.17 -10.00
N HIS A 45 11.21 0.85 -10.05
CA HIS A 45 11.00 0.04 -11.25
C HIS A 45 9.53 -0.04 -11.69
N CYS A 46 8.58 0.35 -10.84
CA CYS A 46 7.15 0.45 -11.13
C CYS A 46 6.70 1.88 -11.46
N GLN A 47 7.54 2.89 -11.23
CA GLN A 47 7.12 4.29 -11.41
C GLN A 47 6.93 4.67 -12.87
N GLU A 48 7.62 4.02 -13.81
CA GLU A 48 7.56 4.35 -15.24
C GLU A 48 6.13 4.29 -15.81
N ALA A 49 5.37 3.26 -15.46
CA ALA A 49 3.98 3.14 -15.88
C ALA A 49 3.11 4.30 -15.37
N ILE A 50 3.42 4.79 -14.16
CA ILE A 50 2.64 5.82 -13.46
C ILE A 50 2.95 7.23 -13.97
N ILE A 51 4.22 7.56 -14.21
CA ILE A 51 4.62 8.88 -14.71
C ILE A 51 4.09 9.16 -16.12
N ASN A 52 3.78 8.10 -16.88
CA ASN A 52 3.21 8.21 -18.23
C ASN A 52 1.68 8.39 -18.23
N LEU A 53 1.01 8.29 -17.08
CA LEU A 53 -0.43 8.51 -16.98
C LEU A 53 -0.79 10.00 -17.04
N PRO A 54 -2.05 10.36 -17.39
CA PRO A 54 -2.52 11.73 -17.31
C PRO A 54 -2.48 12.25 -15.87
N ALA A 55 -1.44 13.03 -15.53
CA ALA A 55 -1.12 13.41 -14.15
C ALA A 55 -2.29 14.10 -13.40
N ARG A 56 -3.11 14.92 -14.07
CA ARG A 56 -4.28 15.54 -13.44
C ARG A 56 -5.35 14.51 -13.05
N LYS A 57 -5.59 13.50 -13.89
CA LYS A 57 -6.52 12.40 -13.57
C LYS A 57 -5.97 11.56 -12.42
N LEU A 58 -4.67 11.25 -12.45
CA LEU A 58 -4.00 10.52 -11.39
C LEU A 58 -4.09 11.24 -10.04
N LEU A 59 -3.82 12.55 -10.01
CA LEU A 59 -3.95 13.36 -8.79
C LEU A 59 -5.38 13.41 -8.27
N ASN A 60 -6.37 13.60 -9.16
CA ASN A 60 -7.77 13.56 -8.76
C ASN A 60 -8.15 12.21 -8.14
N LEU A 61 -7.71 11.09 -8.72
CA LEU A 61 -7.92 9.77 -8.14
C LEU A 61 -7.21 9.62 -6.80
N TYR A 62 -5.96 10.06 -6.70
CA TYR A 62 -5.22 10.00 -5.43
C TYR A 62 -5.88 10.83 -4.31
N GLN A 63 -6.57 11.92 -4.63
CA GLN A 63 -7.35 12.67 -3.64
C GLN A 63 -8.47 11.83 -3.01
N TYR A 64 -9.14 10.97 -3.78
CA TYR A 64 -10.14 10.05 -3.22
C TYR A 64 -9.49 9.03 -2.27
N HIS A 65 -8.28 8.56 -2.54
CA HIS A 65 -7.56 7.70 -1.60
C HIS A 65 -7.25 8.44 -0.29
N LEU A 66 -6.82 9.70 -0.36
CA LEU A 66 -6.61 10.52 0.84
C LEU A 66 -7.92 10.74 1.62
N MET A 67 -9.05 10.93 0.92
CA MET A 67 -10.37 10.98 1.54
C MET A 67 -10.76 9.65 2.19
N ALA A 68 -10.46 8.51 1.55
CA ALA A 68 -10.73 7.20 2.12
C ALA A 68 -9.97 6.98 3.43
N LEU A 69 -8.68 7.34 3.47
CA LEU A 69 -7.89 7.31 4.69
C LEU A 69 -8.50 8.20 5.78
N HIS A 70 -8.94 9.41 5.43
CA HIS A 70 -9.59 10.32 6.36
C HIS A 70 -10.90 9.73 6.92
N HIS A 71 -11.77 9.20 6.07
CA HIS A 71 -13.00 8.52 6.47
C HIS A 71 -12.71 7.30 7.35
N GLY A 72 -11.66 6.52 7.04
CA GLY A 72 -11.22 5.40 7.86
C GLY A 72 -10.79 5.82 9.27
N LEU A 73 -10.09 6.95 9.41
CA LEU A 73 -9.75 7.51 10.73
C LEU A 73 -11.00 7.92 11.52
N GLN A 74 -12.06 8.39 10.83
CA GLN A 74 -13.36 8.70 11.43
C GLN A 74 -14.27 7.48 11.63
N ARG A 75 -13.81 6.27 11.23
CA ARG A 75 -14.60 5.02 11.22
C ARG A 75 -15.82 5.07 10.32
N GLU A 76 -15.81 5.93 9.31
CA GLU A 76 -16.83 6.04 8.28
C GLU A 76 -16.55 5.04 7.15
N TRP A 77 -16.53 3.75 7.50
CA TRP A 77 -15.98 2.69 6.64
C TRP A 77 -16.66 2.58 5.27
N LEU A 78 -17.98 2.80 5.19
CA LEU A 78 -18.71 2.78 3.92
C LEU A 78 -18.26 3.91 2.97
N LEU A 79 -17.96 5.09 3.50
CA LEU A 79 -17.44 6.21 2.71
C LEU A 79 -16.00 5.92 2.26
N ALA A 80 -15.19 5.33 3.14
CA ALA A 80 -13.84 4.89 2.80
C ALA A 80 -13.83 3.86 1.66
N VAL A 81 -14.69 2.82 1.73
CA VAL A 81 -14.88 1.83 0.66
C VAL A 81 -15.27 2.50 -0.65
N SER A 82 -16.26 3.40 -0.63
CA SER A 82 -16.72 4.11 -1.82
C SER A 82 -15.58 4.91 -2.49
N CYS A 83 -14.79 5.60 -1.67
CA CYS A 83 -13.64 6.36 -2.14
C CYS A 83 -12.55 5.44 -2.74
N GLU A 84 -12.15 4.36 -2.06
CA GLU A 84 -11.14 3.42 -2.59
C GLU A 84 -11.60 2.75 -3.88
N GLN A 85 -12.86 2.32 -3.95
CA GLN A 85 -13.40 1.69 -5.15
C GLN A 85 -13.41 2.67 -6.34
N HIS A 86 -13.65 3.97 -6.10
CA HIS A 86 -13.54 5.00 -7.13
C HIS A 86 -12.11 5.09 -7.67
N VAL A 87 -11.09 5.07 -6.78
CA VAL A 87 -9.68 5.09 -7.18
C VAL A 87 -9.31 3.87 -8.00
N ILE A 88 -9.63 2.68 -7.50
CA ILE A 88 -9.32 1.41 -8.16
C ILE A 88 -9.95 1.36 -9.56
N ASN A 89 -11.24 1.66 -9.67
CA ASN A 89 -11.94 1.63 -10.96
C ASN A 89 -11.36 2.67 -11.93
N GLY A 90 -11.06 3.88 -11.45
CA GLY A 90 -10.47 4.94 -12.27
C GLY A 90 -9.07 4.59 -12.77
N LEU A 91 -8.22 4.01 -11.91
CA LEU A 91 -6.89 3.57 -12.31
C LEU A 91 -6.93 2.37 -13.25
N GLN A 92 -7.83 1.41 -13.04
CA GLN A 92 -8.02 0.30 -13.99
C GLN A 92 -8.48 0.80 -15.37
N ALA A 93 -9.23 1.90 -15.43
CA ALA A 93 -9.58 2.54 -16.71
C ALA A 93 -8.39 3.25 -17.37
N LEU A 94 -7.45 3.79 -16.58
CA LEU A 94 -6.21 4.39 -17.08
C LEU A 94 -5.15 3.34 -17.48
N MET A 95 -5.17 2.17 -16.85
CA MET A 95 -4.21 1.08 -17.01
C MET A 95 -4.92 -0.28 -17.23
N PRO A 96 -5.68 -0.46 -18.32
CA PRO A 96 -6.54 -1.65 -18.50
C PRO A 96 -5.76 -2.97 -18.63
N THR A 97 -4.49 -2.91 -19.04
CA THR A 97 -3.61 -4.07 -19.23
C THR A 97 -2.77 -4.42 -18.00
N GLU A 98 -2.78 -3.58 -16.97
CA GLU A 98 -1.89 -3.70 -15.79
C GLU A 98 -2.68 -3.63 -14.49
N LYS A 99 -3.76 -4.41 -14.38
CA LYS A 99 -4.67 -4.40 -13.21
C LYS A 99 -4.05 -4.94 -11.93
N ASP A 100 -2.89 -5.56 -12.02
CA ASP A 100 -2.10 -6.06 -10.90
C ASP A 100 -0.85 -5.19 -10.64
N HIS A 101 -0.73 -4.01 -11.25
CA HIS A 101 0.39 -3.09 -11.03
C HIS A 101 0.56 -2.72 -9.54
N TYR A 102 1.80 -2.49 -9.10
CA TYR A 102 2.13 -2.20 -7.69
C TYR A 102 1.31 -1.05 -7.09
N ILE A 103 0.93 -0.04 -7.90
CA ILE A 103 0.13 1.10 -7.42
C ILE A 103 -1.18 0.65 -6.72
N PHE A 104 -1.75 -0.49 -7.11
CA PHE A 104 -2.97 -1.01 -6.51
C PHE A 104 -2.77 -1.60 -5.11
N PHE A 105 -1.54 -1.88 -4.70
CA PHE A 105 -1.21 -2.43 -3.38
C PHE A 105 -1.82 -1.60 -2.24
N HIS A 106 -1.61 -0.29 -2.25
CA HIS A 106 -2.08 0.59 -1.18
C HIS A 106 -3.61 0.67 -1.15
N PHE A 107 -4.26 0.76 -2.32
CA PHE A 107 -5.72 0.88 -2.40
C PHE A 107 -6.44 -0.39 -1.96
N TYR A 108 -5.99 -1.56 -2.43
CA TYR A 108 -6.56 -2.83 -1.98
C TYR A 108 -6.26 -3.09 -0.50
N SER A 109 -5.15 -2.61 0.04
CA SER A 109 -4.85 -2.74 1.48
C SER A 109 -5.84 -1.95 2.33
N VAL A 110 -6.12 -0.68 1.96
CA VAL A 110 -7.13 0.14 2.65
C VAL A 110 -8.53 -0.45 2.49
N LEU A 111 -8.89 -0.88 1.27
CA LEU A 111 -10.18 -1.49 0.99
C LEU A 111 -10.40 -2.75 1.84
N SER A 112 -9.39 -3.61 1.95
CA SER A 112 -9.44 -4.83 2.78
C SER A 112 -9.63 -4.51 4.26
N ALA A 113 -8.90 -3.50 4.77
CA ALA A 113 -9.05 -3.05 6.15
C ALA A 113 -10.46 -2.51 6.43
N CYS A 114 -11.05 -1.78 5.47
CA CYS A 114 -12.42 -1.28 5.59
C CYS A 114 -13.44 -2.43 5.60
N PHE A 115 -13.29 -3.43 4.73
CA PHE A 115 -14.17 -4.60 4.73
C PHE A 115 -14.06 -5.40 6.03
N LEU A 116 -12.85 -5.56 6.57
CA LEU A 116 -12.67 -6.19 7.87
C LEU A 116 -13.42 -5.43 8.97
N ALA A 117 -13.36 -4.09 8.97
CA ALA A 117 -14.06 -3.25 9.94
C ALA A 117 -15.59 -3.29 9.78
N LEU A 118 -16.09 -3.56 8.57
CA LEU A 118 -17.51 -3.77 8.27
C LEU A 118 -18.01 -5.18 8.58
N GLY A 119 -17.12 -6.11 8.92
CA GLY A 119 -17.46 -7.53 9.13
C GLY A 119 -17.58 -8.33 7.83
N GLU A 120 -17.22 -7.76 6.69
CA GLU A 120 -17.18 -8.42 5.37
C GLU A 120 -15.90 -9.25 5.24
N ILE A 121 -15.77 -10.27 6.11
CA ILE A 121 -14.50 -10.97 6.32
C ILE A 121 -13.97 -11.65 5.05
N GLN A 122 -14.84 -12.29 4.28
CA GLN A 122 -14.43 -13.01 3.07
C GLN A 122 -13.84 -12.04 2.02
N THR A 123 -14.50 -10.91 1.81
CA THR A 123 -14.03 -9.85 0.91
C THR A 123 -12.71 -9.23 1.39
N ALA A 124 -12.53 -9.09 2.71
CA ALA A 124 -11.27 -8.63 3.29
C ALA A 124 -10.12 -9.63 3.03
N ILE A 125 -10.37 -10.94 3.16
CA ILE A 125 -9.40 -11.99 2.85
C ILE A 125 -9.02 -11.96 1.36
N GLU A 126 -9.99 -11.79 0.47
CA GLU A 126 -9.74 -11.69 -0.98
C GLU A 126 -8.83 -10.50 -1.31
N GLY A 127 -9.11 -9.33 -0.74
CA GLY A 127 -8.27 -8.14 -0.93
C GLY A 127 -6.86 -8.29 -0.32
N LEU A 128 -6.73 -8.95 0.83
CA LEU A 128 -5.42 -9.29 1.42
C LEU A 128 -4.63 -10.26 0.53
N ASN A 129 -5.28 -11.22 -0.11
CA ASN A 129 -4.62 -12.12 -1.05
C ASN A 129 -4.19 -11.41 -2.34
N ILE A 130 -5.01 -10.48 -2.85
CA ILE A 130 -4.63 -9.64 -4.01
C ILE A 130 -3.39 -8.83 -3.68
N THR A 131 -3.37 -8.14 -2.54
CA THR A 131 -2.22 -7.32 -2.12
C THR A 131 -0.96 -8.14 -1.89
N LEU A 132 -1.08 -9.33 -1.30
CA LEU A 132 0.03 -10.27 -1.16
C LEU A 132 0.58 -10.72 -2.52
N ALA A 133 -0.29 -11.03 -3.50
CA ALA A 133 0.15 -11.39 -4.85
C ALA A 133 0.93 -10.26 -5.53
N ILE A 134 0.50 -9.00 -5.33
CA ILE A 134 1.21 -7.82 -5.82
C ILE A 134 2.59 -7.68 -5.17
N LEU A 135 2.68 -7.81 -3.83
CA LEU A 135 3.95 -7.75 -3.11
C LEU A 135 4.93 -8.82 -3.62
N LEU A 136 4.47 -10.07 -3.75
CA LEU A 136 5.31 -11.17 -4.23
C LEU A 136 5.78 -10.97 -5.67
N LYS A 137 5.00 -10.28 -6.51
CA LYS A 137 5.34 -10.00 -7.90
C LYS A 137 6.39 -8.90 -8.05
N TYR A 138 6.27 -7.81 -7.29
CA TYR A 138 7.06 -6.59 -7.52
C TYR A 138 8.12 -6.32 -6.45
N THR A 139 7.90 -6.77 -5.22
CA THR A 139 8.81 -6.55 -4.09
C THR A 139 9.05 -7.86 -3.32
N PRO A 140 9.50 -8.95 -3.98
CA PRO A 140 9.67 -10.27 -3.34
C PRO A 140 10.71 -10.29 -2.22
N MET A 141 11.59 -9.29 -2.17
CA MET A 141 12.63 -9.12 -1.16
C MET A 141 12.21 -8.20 -0.01
N ASP A 142 11.01 -7.61 -0.08
CA ASP A 142 10.42 -6.83 1.01
C ASP A 142 9.84 -7.78 2.05
N TYR A 143 10.75 -8.50 2.72
CA TYR A 143 10.43 -9.55 3.66
C TYR A 143 9.62 -9.03 4.86
N GLU A 144 9.88 -7.80 5.31
CA GLU A 144 9.12 -7.18 6.40
C GLU A 144 7.64 -7.02 6.00
N THR A 145 7.38 -6.39 4.86
CA THR A 145 6.01 -6.14 4.40
C THR A 145 5.28 -7.44 4.09
N ILE A 146 5.95 -8.40 3.43
CA ILE A 146 5.37 -9.72 3.12
C ILE A 146 5.04 -10.50 4.41
N SER A 147 5.97 -10.52 5.37
CA SER A 147 5.76 -11.17 6.68
C SER A 147 4.57 -10.55 7.42
N ASN A 148 4.50 -9.21 7.44
CA ASN A 148 3.39 -8.49 8.09
C ASN A 148 2.05 -8.84 7.43
N HIS A 149 2.00 -8.91 6.10
CA HIS A 149 0.81 -9.33 5.35
C HIS A 149 0.34 -10.74 5.73
N TYR A 150 1.25 -11.71 5.84
CA TYR A 150 0.91 -13.05 6.32
C TYR A 150 0.43 -13.04 7.78
N CYS A 151 1.03 -12.22 8.65
CA CYS A 151 0.57 -12.04 10.03
C CYS A 151 -0.85 -11.46 10.10
N HIS A 152 -1.18 -10.49 9.24
CA HIS A 152 -2.54 -9.96 9.11
C HIS A 152 -3.53 -11.02 8.65
N LEU A 153 -3.21 -11.81 7.62
CA LEU A 153 -4.04 -12.95 7.20
C LEU A 153 -4.25 -13.95 8.34
N ALA A 154 -3.20 -14.27 9.10
CA ALA A 154 -3.30 -15.15 10.26
C ALA A 154 -4.30 -14.62 11.30
N ASN A 155 -4.25 -13.32 11.59
CA ASN A 155 -5.17 -12.67 12.51
C ASN A 155 -6.61 -12.67 11.99
N VAL A 156 -6.83 -12.47 10.70
CA VAL A 156 -8.17 -12.55 10.10
C VAL A 156 -8.71 -13.98 10.16
N TYR A 157 -7.91 -14.99 9.85
CA TYR A 157 -8.32 -16.40 9.98
C TYR A 157 -8.59 -16.79 11.44
N LYS A 158 -7.84 -16.22 12.40
CA LYS A 158 -8.09 -16.38 13.83
C LYS A 158 -9.46 -15.81 14.24
N ILE A 159 -9.86 -14.65 13.71
CA ILE A 159 -11.18 -14.04 14.00
C ILE A 159 -12.32 -14.98 13.61
N ILE A 160 -12.19 -15.69 12.48
CA ILE A 160 -13.20 -16.66 12.02
C ILE A 160 -12.95 -18.09 12.53
N GLN A 161 -12.06 -18.25 13.52
CA GLN A 161 -11.73 -19.54 14.15
C GLN A 161 -11.25 -20.61 13.16
N ASN A 162 -10.68 -20.19 12.02
CA ASN A 162 -9.99 -21.09 11.09
C ASN A 162 -8.54 -21.23 11.56
N TRP A 163 -8.35 -22.01 12.61
CA TRP A 163 -7.05 -22.21 13.27
C TRP A 163 -6.00 -22.82 12.34
N GLU A 164 -6.42 -23.69 11.41
CA GLU A 164 -5.53 -24.30 10.42
C GLU A 164 -4.94 -23.22 9.49
N ALA A 165 -5.78 -22.42 8.85
CA ALA A 165 -5.33 -21.35 7.96
C ALA A 165 -4.54 -20.27 8.73
N ALA A 166 -4.97 -19.94 9.95
CA ALA A 166 -4.26 -19.00 10.81
C ALA A 166 -2.83 -19.49 11.12
N THR A 167 -2.69 -20.77 11.50
CA THR A 167 -1.41 -21.41 11.78
C THR A 167 -0.50 -21.41 10.56
N GLN A 168 -1.03 -21.78 9.39
CA GLN A 168 -0.26 -21.77 8.13
C GLN A 168 0.25 -20.36 7.81
N CYS A 169 -0.58 -19.32 7.96
CA CYS A 169 -0.20 -17.95 7.67
C CYS A 169 0.88 -17.43 8.63
N ILE A 170 0.73 -17.61 9.94
CA ILE A 170 1.72 -17.11 10.89
C ILE A 170 3.05 -17.86 10.80
N THR A 171 3.03 -19.16 10.46
CA THR A 171 4.26 -19.92 10.18
C THR A 171 4.99 -19.34 8.97
N LYS A 172 4.28 -19.04 7.88
CA LYS A 172 4.85 -18.35 6.71
C LYS A 172 5.41 -16.97 7.05
N ALA A 173 4.71 -16.19 7.89
CA ALA A 173 5.21 -14.90 8.35
C ALA A 173 6.58 -15.05 9.06
N ILE A 174 6.70 -16.00 9.98
CA ILE A 174 7.95 -16.30 10.69
C ILE A 174 9.06 -16.76 9.73
N GLU A 175 8.74 -17.63 8.77
CA GLU A 175 9.70 -18.11 7.76
C GLU A 175 10.25 -16.96 6.92
N ILE A 176 9.38 -16.08 6.41
CA ILE A 176 9.77 -14.91 5.63
C ILE A 176 10.57 -13.92 6.48
N ALA A 177 10.15 -13.65 7.71
CA ALA A 177 10.87 -12.75 8.60
C ALA A 177 12.31 -13.20 8.85
N ARG A 178 12.55 -14.51 8.96
CA ARG A 178 13.90 -15.09 9.12
C ARG A 178 14.81 -14.94 7.90
N LEU A 179 14.26 -14.60 6.73
CA LEU A 179 15.06 -14.30 5.54
C LEU A 179 15.66 -12.88 5.58
N SER A 180 15.13 -12.01 6.44
CA SER A 180 15.64 -10.65 6.63
C SER A 180 16.65 -10.58 7.76
N ASN A 181 17.76 -9.89 7.52
CA ASN A 181 18.72 -9.54 8.57
C ASN A 181 18.37 -8.21 9.26
N ASP A 182 17.42 -7.46 8.71
CA ASP A 182 17.07 -6.11 9.16
C ASP A 182 15.95 -6.12 10.22
N LEU A 183 15.24 -7.25 10.36
CA LEU A 183 14.18 -7.39 11.34
C LEU A 183 14.73 -7.63 12.74
N ASP A 184 14.27 -6.84 13.69
CA ASP A 184 14.73 -6.93 15.07
C ASP A 184 14.08 -8.08 15.84
N GLN A 185 14.63 -8.34 17.03
CA GLN A 185 14.12 -9.39 17.92
C GLN A 185 12.70 -9.11 18.42
N GLU A 186 12.30 -7.84 18.48
CA GLU A 186 10.95 -7.48 18.94
C GLU A 186 9.90 -7.86 17.90
N TYR A 187 10.16 -7.61 16.62
CA TYR A 187 9.33 -8.03 15.52
C TYR A 187 9.13 -9.55 15.52
N MET A 188 10.21 -10.32 15.69
CA MET A 188 10.13 -11.78 15.80
C MET A 188 9.30 -12.23 17.00
N ARG A 189 9.46 -11.58 18.16
CA ARG A 189 8.68 -11.87 19.37
C ARG A 189 7.18 -11.65 19.15
N ILE A 190 6.80 -10.61 18.40
CA ILE A 190 5.40 -10.35 18.04
C ILE A 190 4.82 -11.51 17.22
N LEU A 191 5.54 -12.03 16.22
CA LEU A 191 5.07 -13.17 15.42
C LEU A 191 4.93 -14.44 16.26
N GLU A 192 5.91 -14.72 17.12
CA GLU A 192 5.88 -15.87 18.03
C GLU A 192 4.72 -15.80 19.03
N THR A 193 4.43 -14.60 19.53
CA THR A 193 3.28 -14.35 20.41
C THR A 193 1.97 -14.61 19.67
N ASN A 194 1.83 -14.10 18.44
CA ASN A 194 0.66 -14.39 17.61
C ASN A 194 0.50 -15.88 17.32
N PHE A 195 1.60 -16.61 17.08
CA PHE A 195 1.56 -18.06 16.88
C PHE A 195 1.09 -18.81 18.13
N GLN A 196 1.50 -18.37 19.33
CA GLN A 196 1.02 -18.95 20.59
C GLN A 196 -0.47 -18.72 20.83
N LEU A 197 -1.00 -17.57 20.40
CA LEU A 197 -2.42 -17.22 20.53
C LEU A 197 -3.35 -17.94 19.54
N ILE A 198 -2.80 -18.63 18.54
CA ILE A 198 -3.54 -19.42 17.55
C ILE A 198 -3.71 -20.88 18.01
N LYS A 199 -2.94 -21.32 19.01
CA LYS A 199 -3.02 -22.67 19.59
C LYS A 199 -4.00 -22.74 20.75
#